data_AF-A0A8E1ZVK2-F1
#
_entry.id   AF-A0A8E1ZVK2-F1
#
_cell.length_a   1.000
_cell.length_b   1.000
_cell.length_c   1.000
_cell.angle_alpha   90.00
_cell.angle_beta   90.00
_cell.angle_gamma   90.00
#
_symmetry.space_group_name_H-M   'P 1'
#
loop_
_entity.id
_entity.type
_entity.pdbx_description
1 polymer ?
#
loop_
_entity_poly.entity_id
_entity_poly.type
_entity_poly.pdbx_seq_one_letter_code
_entity_poly.pdbx_strand_id
1 'polypeptide(L)'
;MPHFQELTTIGIDDWAYRKGKSYGTIIVNAINHRPVELLKSRDKEEVADWLIRHNSILYVTRDRSSSYSNAIKSGASKASQIADRFHLVKNLGDHIAHEIRMEYKTIKNSWLAHRKSLYKSKKKNICLSSGDNENTSDSQYNKHTNSVNHRKQELFNRIHELKNNNYSQRAIAKALNISRNTVRYYFEMEELLPRATIYYNNYGDFMDLIKECCNQGLNVRNIFVSLKKQGFKGNQTSFYQWFNRHFPEYQNKKRLPVALNTSPIVYEETRFSGMSPNRLAIHLTNSEWGVSKETGECSKSHILAEDIINSSMLLKSMREVYNTFREVLNSKDELRLDQWLEKYKSTQIRRIKSFINGIIHDLEAVKNAIKYPWSNGVVEGHVNRLKNKKREMYGRAGFELLRRKVVLSNLG
;
A
#
# COMPACT_ATOMS: atom_id res chain seq x y z
N MET A 1 -32.15 41.78 11.68
CA MET A 1 -31.50 40.71 12.46
C MET A 1 -31.41 39.46 11.60
N PRO A 2 -30.25 38.81 11.43
CA PRO A 2 -30.19 37.51 10.79
C PRO A 2 -31.02 36.52 11.62
N HIS A 3 -31.88 35.76 10.98
CA HIS A 3 -32.69 34.75 11.66
C HIS A 3 -31.75 33.68 12.21
N PHE A 4 -31.62 33.57 13.54
CA PHE A 4 -30.85 32.51 14.18
C PHE A 4 -31.60 31.19 13.98
N GLN A 5 -31.29 30.53 12.86
CA GLN A 5 -31.87 29.24 12.53
C GLN A 5 -31.41 28.21 13.57
N GLU A 6 -32.37 27.63 14.28
CA GLU A 6 -32.13 26.76 15.42
C GLU A 6 -31.29 25.53 15.03
N LEU A 7 -30.34 25.14 15.88
CA LEU A 7 -29.36 24.12 15.55
C LEU A 7 -29.93 22.71 15.81
N THR A 8 -30.52 22.12 14.77
CA THR A 8 -31.22 20.82 14.87
C THR A 8 -30.41 19.62 14.37
N THR A 9 -29.57 19.79 13.35
CA THR A 9 -28.74 18.71 12.78
C THR A 9 -27.28 19.13 12.74
N ILE A 10 -26.41 18.34 13.37
CA ILE A 10 -24.95 18.54 13.36
C ILE A 10 -24.20 17.29 12.88
N GLY A 11 -22.96 17.50 12.47
CA GLY A 11 -21.96 16.46 12.32
C GLY A 11 -20.72 16.74 13.16
N ILE A 12 -20.12 15.68 13.69
CA ILE A 12 -19.00 15.69 14.62
C ILE A 12 -17.86 14.81 14.08
N ASP A 13 -16.62 15.30 14.14
CA ASP A 13 -15.41 14.54 13.79
C ASP A 13 -14.16 15.02 14.54
N ASP A 14 -13.13 14.18 14.55
CA ASP A 14 -11.80 14.49 15.07
C ASP A 14 -10.97 15.35 14.09
N TRP A 15 -10.40 16.45 14.57
CA TRP A 15 -9.31 17.14 13.88
C TRP A 15 -8.00 17.03 14.68
N ALA A 16 -6.89 16.79 14.00
CA ALA A 16 -5.60 16.61 14.66
C ALA A 16 -4.84 17.93 14.84
N TYR A 17 -4.39 18.25 16.06
CA TYR A 17 -3.33 19.23 16.30
C TYR A 17 -2.01 18.70 15.74
N ARG A 18 -1.63 17.50 16.18
CA ARG A 18 -0.50 16.73 15.68
C ARG A 18 -0.97 15.29 15.48
N LYS A 19 -0.94 14.84 14.22
CA LYS A 19 -1.41 13.51 13.81
C LYS A 19 -0.75 12.43 14.67
N GLY A 20 -1.55 11.55 15.27
CA GLY A 20 -1.08 10.48 16.16
C GLY A 20 -0.65 10.93 17.55
N LYS A 21 -0.95 12.17 17.99
CA LYS A 21 -0.69 12.64 19.36
C LYS A 21 -1.90 13.31 20.02
N SER A 22 -2.39 14.40 19.43
CA SER A 22 -3.43 15.24 20.04
C SER A 22 -4.47 15.68 19.02
N TYR A 23 -5.72 15.66 19.46
CA TYR A 23 -6.93 15.81 18.67
C TYR A 23 -7.92 16.70 19.41
N GLY A 24 -8.67 17.50 18.68
CA GLY A 24 -9.86 18.19 19.18
C GLY A 24 -11.07 17.80 18.33
N THR A 25 -12.25 18.21 18.75
CA THR A 25 -13.49 18.01 18.00
C THR A 25 -13.82 19.20 17.10
N ILE A 26 -14.34 18.94 15.90
CA ILE A 26 -15.03 19.95 15.07
C ILE A 26 -16.51 19.62 14.99
N ILE A 27 -17.36 20.65 15.12
CA ILE A 27 -18.81 20.55 15.05
C ILE A 27 -19.29 21.42 13.89
N VAL A 28 -20.07 20.83 12.98
CA VAL A 28 -20.56 21.48 11.76
C VAL A 28 -22.08 21.34 11.69
N ASN A 29 -22.79 22.41 11.36
CA ASN A 29 -24.22 22.35 11.07
C ASN A 29 -24.42 21.63 9.74
N ALA A 30 -25.15 20.51 9.75
CA ALA A 30 -25.30 19.66 8.57
C ALA A 30 -26.29 20.24 7.53
N ILE A 31 -27.11 21.22 7.90
CA ILE A 31 -28.12 21.86 7.04
C ILE A 31 -27.48 22.97 6.20
N ASN A 32 -26.83 23.94 6.85
CA ASN A 32 -26.20 25.09 6.18
C ASN A 32 -24.72 24.88 5.85
N HIS A 33 -24.18 23.71 6.21
CA HIS A 33 -22.80 23.28 5.97
C HIS A 33 -21.73 24.21 6.59
N ARG A 34 -22.04 24.98 7.64
CA ARG A 34 -21.08 25.87 8.31
C ARG A 34 -20.51 25.24 9.59
N PRO A 35 -19.20 25.40 9.89
CA PRO A 35 -18.65 25.08 11.20
C PRO A 35 -19.34 25.91 12.27
N VAL A 36 -19.83 25.25 13.32
CA VAL A 36 -20.47 25.88 14.48
C VAL A 36 -19.43 26.11 15.56
N GLU A 37 -18.62 25.09 15.84
CA GLU A 37 -17.65 25.14 16.93
C GLU A 37 -16.41 24.28 16.65
N LEU A 38 -15.29 24.67 17.27
CA LEU A 38 -14.09 23.88 17.41
C LEU A 38 -13.83 23.70 18.92
N LEU A 39 -13.79 22.47 19.41
CA LEU A 39 -13.48 22.15 20.81
C LEU A 39 -12.01 21.78 20.96
N LYS A 40 -11.47 21.95 22.18
CA LYS A 40 -10.04 21.74 22.43
C LYS A 40 -9.69 20.27 22.46
N SER A 41 -10.51 19.44 23.09
CA SER A 41 -10.32 18.00 23.21
C SER A 41 -11.30 17.20 22.36
N ARG A 42 -11.08 15.89 22.36
CA ARG A 42 -11.95 14.81 21.85
C ARG A 42 -12.63 14.03 23.00
N ASP A 43 -12.40 14.47 24.22
CA ASP A 43 -12.85 13.81 25.44
C ASP A 43 -14.35 13.93 25.59
N LYS A 44 -14.95 12.94 26.26
CA LYS A 44 -16.41 12.77 26.32
C LYS A 44 -17.06 13.98 26.99
N GLU A 45 -16.40 14.53 28.00
CA GLU A 45 -16.87 15.56 28.91
C GLU A 45 -17.06 16.90 28.17
N GLU A 46 -16.02 17.44 27.53
CA GLU A 46 -16.10 18.73 26.81
C GLU A 46 -17.15 18.71 25.69
N VAL A 47 -17.29 17.57 25.00
CA VAL A 47 -18.30 17.38 23.96
C VAL A 47 -19.71 17.28 24.54
N ALA A 48 -19.90 16.56 25.65
CA ALA A 48 -21.18 16.47 26.34
C ALA A 48 -21.62 17.84 26.89
N ASP A 49 -20.73 18.58 27.55
CA ASP A 49 -20.99 19.92 28.09
C ASP A 49 -21.36 20.94 27.00
N TRP A 50 -20.83 20.77 25.79
CA TRP A 50 -21.27 21.55 24.63
C TRP A 50 -22.66 21.14 24.15
N LEU A 51 -22.95 19.83 24.07
CA LEU A 51 -24.26 19.31 23.63
C LEU A 51 -25.40 19.67 24.60
N ILE A 52 -25.16 19.64 25.93
CA ILE A 52 -26.16 20.01 26.95
C ILE A 52 -26.68 21.45 26.74
N ARG A 53 -25.81 22.35 26.27
CA ARG A 53 -26.14 23.75 25.98
C ARG A 53 -26.91 23.95 24.66
N HIS A 54 -27.10 22.89 23.87
CA HIS A 54 -27.78 22.91 22.57
C HIS A 54 -28.87 21.83 22.53
N ASN A 55 -29.86 21.97 23.42
CA ASN A 55 -30.96 21.02 23.59
C ASN A 55 -31.88 20.85 22.35
N SER A 56 -31.76 21.72 21.36
CA SER A 56 -32.47 21.70 20.08
C SER A 56 -31.96 20.64 19.09
N ILE A 57 -30.81 20.01 19.37
CA ILE A 57 -30.20 19.03 18.47
C ILE A 57 -31.03 17.74 18.45
N LEU A 58 -31.55 17.41 17.27
CA LEU A 58 -32.34 16.20 16.99
C LEU A 58 -31.51 15.12 16.29
N TYR A 59 -30.45 15.49 15.58
CA TYR A 59 -29.66 14.58 14.74
C TYR A 59 -28.16 14.86 14.84
N VAL A 60 -27.37 13.81 15.06
CA VAL A 60 -25.90 13.91 15.12
C VAL A 60 -25.25 12.86 14.22
N THR A 61 -24.59 13.30 13.14
CA THR A 61 -23.69 12.42 12.39
C THR A 61 -22.34 12.31 13.09
N ARG A 62 -21.80 11.10 13.18
CA ARG A 62 -20.47 10.84 13.75
C ARG A 62 -19.78 9.67 13.07
N ASP A 63 -18.48 9.53 13.36
CA ASP A 63 -17.72 8.34 13.07
C ASP A 63 -18.13 7.15 13.99
N ARG A 64 -17.26 6.13 14.04
CA ARG A 64 -17.43 4.93 14.86
C ARG A 64 -16.79 5.03 16.26
N SER A 65 -16.48 6.24 16.73
CA SER A 65 -15.88 6.48 18.04
C SER A 65 -16.88 6.21 19.18
N SER A 66 -16.46 5.35 20.12
CA SER A 66 -17.18 5.15 21.38
C SER A 66 -17.20 6.41 22.26
N SER A 67 -16.18 7.26 22.17
CA SER A 67 -16.14 8.55 22.89
C SER A 67 -17.31 9.43 22.45
N TYR A 68 -17.48 9.65 21.14
CA TYR A 68 -18.58 10.45 20.62
C TYR A 68 -19.95 9.80 20.86
N SER A 69 -20.08 8.48 20.71
CA SER A 69 -21.35 7.79 21.04
C SER A 69 -21.77 8.03 22.49
N ASN A 70 -20.82 7.94 23.43
CA ASN A 70 -21.07 8.15 24.85
C ASN A 70 -21.28 9.65 25.18
N ALA A 71 -20.58 10.56 24.52
CA ALA A 71 -20.77 12.00 24.70
C ALA A 71 -22.17 12.43 24.24
N ILE A 72 -22.64 11.93 23.10
CA ILE A 72 -23.99 12.21 22.60
C ILE A 72 -25.05 11.59 23.52
N LYS A 73 -24.87 10.34 24.00
CA LYS A 73 -25.77 9.73 24.98
C LYS A 73 -25.89 10.54 26.28
N SER A 74 -24.79 11.15 26.75
CA SER A 74 -24.79 11.97 27.96
C SER A 74 -25.29 13.40 27.75
N GLY A 75 -24.94 14.06 26.64
CA GLY A 75 -25.22 15.49 26.44
C GLY A 75 -26.40 15.83 25.52
N ALA A 76 -26.82 14.91 24.65
CA ALA A 76 -27.97 15.07 23.74
C ALA A 76 -28.72 13.74 23.60
N SER A 77 -29.22 13.21 24.73
CA SER A 77 -29.88 11.90 24.81
C SER A 77 -31.12 11.75 23.92
N LYS A 78 -31.77 12.86 23.54
CA LYS A 78 -32.90 12.90 22.60
C LYS A 78 -32.48 12.85 21.13
N ALA A 79 -31.20 13.07 20.82
CA ALA A 79 -30.73 13.16 19.45
C ALA A 79 -30.47 11.78 18.84
N SER A 80 -31.04 11.52 17.67
CA SER A 80 -30.74 10.32 16.89
C SER A 80 -29.29 10.36 16.40
N GLN A 81 -28.50 9.39 16.82
CA GLN A 81 -27.13 9.20 16.34
C GLN A 81 -27.15 8.58 14.95
N ILE A 82 -26.29 9.05 14.06
CA ILE A 82 -26.21 8.63 12.66
C ILE A 82 -24.75 8.25 12.37
N ALA A 83 -24.50 6.98 12.05
CA ALA A 83 -23.17 6.50 11.74
C ALA A 83 -22.72 6.98 10.34
N ASP A 84 -21.44 7.34 10.19
CA ASP A 84 -20.93 7.71 8.88
C ASP A 84 -20.81 6.51 7.93
N ARG A 85 -21.56 6.56 6.83
CA ARG A 85 -21.60 5.54 5.77
C ARG A 85 -20.23 5.25 5.17
N PHE A 86 -19.36 6.25 5.01
CA PHE A 86 -18.00 6.03 4.50
C PHE A 86 -17.18 5.18 5.47
N HIS A 87 -17.20 5.51 6.78
CA HIS A 87 -16.52 4.73 7.81
C HIS A 87 -17.03 3.29 7.88
N LEU A 88 -18.33 3.03 7.68
CA LEU A 88 -18.88 1.66 7.64
C LEU A 88 -18.32 0.84 6.48
N VAL A 89 -18.38 1.36 5.24
CA VAL A 89 -17.86 0.67 4.05
C VAL A 89 -16.35 0.46 4.14
N LYS A 90 -15.61 1.50 4.59
CA LYS A 90 -14.17 1.41 4.81
C LYS A 90 -13.81 0.34 5.84
N ASN A 91 -14.56 0.24 6.95
CA ASN A 91 -14.30 -0.73 8.01
C ASN A 91 -14.49 -2.17 7.52
N LEU A 92 -15.51 -2.44 6.69
CA LEU A 92 -15.67 -3.75 6.03
C LEU A 92 -14.52 -4.05 5.06
N GLY A 93 -14.12 -3.06 4.25
CA GLY A 93 -12.96 -3.17 3.35
C GLY A 93 -11.65 -3.46 4.09
N ASP A 94 -11.40 -2.81 5.23
CA ASP A 94 -10.23 -3.05 6.08
C ASP A 94 -10.24 -4.47 6.68
N HIS A 95 -11.42 -5.00 7.07
CA HIS A 95 -11.59 -6.37 7.55
C HIS A 95 -11.33 -7.41 6.44
N ILE A 96 -11.86 -7.19 5.24
CA ILE A 96 -11.61 -8.05 4.07
C ILE A 96 -10.12 -8.01 3.69
N ALA A 97 -9.50 -6.83 3.64
CA ALA A 97 -8.07 -6.67 3.39
C ALA A 97 -7.19 -7.31 4.49
N HIS A 98 -7.70 -7.46 5.72
CA HIS A 98 -7.03 -8.25 6.74
C HIS A 98 -7.15 -9.75 6.48
N GLU A 99 -8.35 -10.28 6.20
CA GLU A 99 -8.52 -11.70 5.96
C GLU A 99 -7.74 -12.17 4.73
N ILE A 100 -7.74 -11.38 3.64
CA ILE A 100 -6.93 -11.66 2.45
C ILE A 100 -5.44 -11.72 2.80
N ARG A 101 -4.94 -10.90 3.74
CA ARG A 101 -3.54 -10.95 4.18
C ARG A 101 -3.22 -12.22 4.97
N MET A 102 -4.15 -12.71 5.79
CA MET A 102 -4.00 -13.97 6.52
C MET A 102 -3.97 -15.15 5.55
N GLU A 103 -4.96 -15.25 4.67
CA GLU A 103 -5.13 -16.37 3.74
C GLU A 103 -4.31 -16.25 2.44
N TYR A 104 -3.51 -15.19 2.29
CA TYR A 104 -2.79 -14.88 1.05
C TYR A 104 -1.94 -16.04 0.53
N LYS A 105 -1.25 -16.76 1.43
CA LYS A 105 -0.41 -17.91 1.09
C LYS A 105 -1.25 -19.08 0.56
N THR A 106 -2.39 -19.35 1.20
CA THR A 106 -3.36 -20.38 0.83
C THR A 106 -3.96 -20.08 -0.55
N ILE A 107 -4.48 -18.86 -0.73
CA ILE A 107 -5.06 -18.36 -1.99
C ILE A 107 -4.05 -18.49 -3.14
N LYS A 108 -2.84 -17.97 -2.95
CA LYS A 108 -1.77 -18.01 -3.95
C LYS A 108 -1.38 -19.43 -4.34
N ASN A 109 -1.21 -20.33 -3.36
CA ASN A 109 -0.82 -21.70 -3.62
C ASN A 109 -1.93 -22.48 -4.35
N SER A 110 -3.19 -22.31 -3.96
CA SER A 110 -4.35 -22.96 -4.59
C SER A 110 -4.52 -22.50 -6.05
N TRP A 111 -4.46 -21.19 -6.32
CA TRP A 111 -4.51 -20.64 -7.68
C TRP A 111 -3.35 -21.14 -8.55
N LEU A 112 -2.12 -21.20 -8.01
CA LEU A 112 -0.96 -21.75 -8.72
C LEU A 112 -1.11 -23.25 -9.02
N ALA A 113 -1.73 -24.02 -8.13
CA ALA A 113 -2.02 -25.44 -8.35
C ALA A 113 -3.08 -25.63 -9.43
N HIS A 114 -4.18 -24.86 -9.37
CA HIS A 114 -5.25 -24.87 -10.36
C HIS A 114 -4.73 -24.56 -11.77
N ARG A 115 -3.96 -23.47 -11.95
CA ARG A 115 -3.38 -23.12 -13.26
C ARG A 115 -2.35 -24.14 -13.77
N LYS A 116 -1.57 -24.77 -12.88
CA LYS A 116 -0.70 -25.90 -13.27
C LYS A 116 -1.50 -27.12 -13.76
N SER A 117 -2.68 -27.37 -13.20
CA SER A 117 -3.58 -28.44 -13.66
C SER A 117 -4.14 -28.15 -15.07
N LEU A 118 -4.69 -26.95 -15.27
CA LEU A 118 -5.17 -26.47 -16.58
C LEU A 118 -4.09 -26.53 -17.67
N TYR A 119 -2.84 -26.18 -17.32
CA TYR A 119 -1.72 -26.30 -18.26
C TYR A 119 -1.35 -27.76 -18.57
N LYS A 120 -1.40 -28.67 -17.59
CA LYS A 120 -1.11 -30.10 -17.81
C LYS A 120 -2.13 -30.76 -18.72
N SER A 121 -3.43 -30.46 -18.59
CA SER A 121 -4.43 -30.99 -19.53
C SER A 121 -4.22 -30.45 -20.94
N LYS A 122 -3.96 -29.14 -21.08
CA LYS A 122 -3.69 -28.49 -22.38
C LYS A 122 -2.42 -29.02 -23.07
N LYS A 123 -1.36 -29.35 -22.31
CA LYS A 123 -0.11 -29.92 -22.87
C LYS A 123 -0.21 -31.41 -23.22
N LYS A 124 -1.07 -32.20 -22.56
CA LYS A 124 -1.24 -33.63 -22.86
C LYS A 124 -1.75 -33.89 -24.29
N ASN A 125 -2.40 -32.90 -24.89
CA ASN A 125 -2.88 -32.94 -26.29
C ASN A 125 -1.82 -32.52 -27.34
N ILE A 126 -0.58 -32.19 -26.94
CA ILE A 126 0.39 -31.50 -27.83
C ILE A 126 1.73 -32.26 -27.98
N CYS A 127 2.11 -33.15 -27.06
CA CYS A 127 3.44 -33.81 -27.10
C CYS A 127 3.41 -35.24 -27.70
N LEU A 128 3.48 -35.32 -29.03
CA LEU A 128 3.86 -36.51 -29.80
C LEU A 128 4.89 -36.12 -30.88
N SER A 129 6.13 -35.80 -30.46
CA SER A 129 7.36 -35.85 -31.29
C SER A 129 8.62 -35.37 -30.52
N SER A 130 9.70 -36.14 -30.68
CA SER A 130 11.17 -35.91 -30.69
C SER A 130 11.79 -34.54 -30.30
N GLY A 131 13.06 -34.40 -29.87
CA GLY A 131 14.13 -35.37 -29.59
C GLY A 131 15.56 -34.75 -29.68
N ASP A 132 16.25 -34.65 -28.53
CA ASP A 132 17.70 -34.80 -28.19
C ASP A 132 18.91 -34.00 -28.79
N ASN A 133 19.90 -33.72 -27.89
CA ASN A 133 21.38 -33.47 -27.99
C ASN A 133 21.93 -32.17 -28.66
N GLU A 134 23.00 -31.43 -28.25
CA GLU A 134 24.37 -31.61 -27.63
C GLU A 134 25.53 -31.78 -28.67
N ASN A 135 26.80 -31.29 -28.56
CA ASN A 135 27.68 -30.69 -27.51
C ASN A 135 28.81 -29.74 -28.10
N THR A 136 29.21 -28.59 -27.50
CA THR A 136 30.46 -28.26 -26.71
C THR A 136 31.77 -27.84 -27.46
N SER A 137 32.67 -27.06 -26.80
CA SER A 137 34.09 -26.63 -27.11
C SER A 137 34.32 -25.18 -27.66
N ASP A 138 35.41 -24.41 -27.39
CA ASP A 138 36.43 -24.42 -26.31
C ASP A 138 37.23 -23.07 -26.19
N SER A 139 37.74 -22.76 -24.97
CA SER A 139 38.78 -21.74 -24.63
C SER A 139 38.59 -20.25 -25.10
N GLN A 140 39.23 -19.18 -24.59
CA GLN A 140 40.36 -18.91 -23.68
C GLN A 140 40.05 -17.62 -22.86
N TYR A 141 40.69 -17.40 -21.70
CA TYR A 141 40.33 -16.31 -20.76
C TYR A 141 41.46 -15.30 -20.51
N ASN A 142 41.21 -14.00 -20.73
CA ASN A 142 42.12 -12.91 -20.35
C ASN A 142 41.61 -12.17 -19.10
N LYS A 143 42.52 -11.87 -18.15
CA LYS A 143 42.20 -11.10 -16.93
C LYS A 143 42.14 -9.60 -17.25
N HIS A 144 41.09 -8.92 -16.79
CA HIS A 144 41.06 -7.46 -16.69
C HIS A 144 40.58 -7.01 -15.30
N THR A 145 41.30 -6.06 -14.72
CA THR A 145 41.10 -5.50 -13.38
C THR A 145 40.19 -4.28 -13.44
N ASN A 146 39.24 -4.17 -12.51
CA ASN A 146 38.29 -3.04 -12.49
C ASN A 146 38.85 -1.80 -11.78
N SER A 147 38.63 -0.64 -12.40
CA SER A 147 39.13 0.68 -11.97
C SER A 147 38.49 1.23 -10.69
N VAL A 148 39.24 2.09 -9.98
CA VAL A 148 38.80 2.86 -8.80
C VAL A 148 37.73 3.89 -9.18
N ASN A 149 36.80 4.17 -8.27
CA ASN A 149 35.67 5.08 -8.49
C ASN A 149 36.11 6.56 -8.42
N HIS A 150 36.12 7.23 -9.57
CA HIS A 150 36.58 8.61 -9.79
C HIS A 150 36.12 9.62 -8.71
N ARG A 151 34.84 9.60 -8.33
CA ARG A 151 34.28 10.55 -7.34
C ARG A 151 34.86 10.38 -5.94
N LYS A 152 35.36 9.19 -5.59
CA LYS A 152 36.06 8.97 -4.32
C LYS A 152 37.50 9.45 -4.37
N GLN A 153 38.17 9.26 -5.50
CA GLN A 153 39.52 9.78 -5.71
C GLN A 153 39.52 11.30 -5.61
N GLU A 154 38.56 11.96 -6.27
CA GLU A 154 38.39 13.41 -6.22
C GLU A 154 38.15 13.94 -4.79
N LEU A 155 37.28 13.27 -4.01
CA LEU A 155 37.05 13.61 -2.61
C LEU A 155 38.30 13.41 -1.74
N PHE A 156 39.04 12.32 -1.95
CA PHE A 156 40.27 12.00 -1.22
C PHE A 156 41.35 13.06 -1.49
N ASN A 157 41.61 13.35 -2.76
CA ASN A 157 42.56 14.38 -3.19
C ASN A 157 42.23 15.74 -2.53
N ARG A 158 40.95 16.14 -2.52
CA ARG A 158 40.51 17.44 -1.98
C ARG A 158 40.57 17.53 -0.45
N ILE A 159 40.47 16.40 0.26
CA ILE A 159 40.73 16.35 1.72
C ILE A 159 42.24 16.49 2.00
N HIS A 160 43.10 15.85 1.20
CA HIS A 160 44.56 15.95 1.35
C HIS A 160 45.12 17.31 0.93
N GLU A 161 44.58 17.93 -0.11
CA GLU A 161 44.88 19.32 -0.49
C GLU A 161 44.64 20.29 0.69
N LEU A 162 43.48 20.19 1.35
CA LEU A 162 43.16 21.03 2.50
C LEU A 162 43.97 20.65 3.77
N LYS A 163 44.39 19.39 3.91
CA LYS A 163 45.33 18.94 4.96
C LYS A 163 46.71 19.58 4.77
N ASN A 164 47.24 19.57 3.54
CA ASN A 164 48.55 20.16 3.22
C ASN A 164 48.57 21.68 3.40
N ASN A 165 47.43 22.34 3.24
CA ASN A 165 47.22 23.76 3.57
C ASN A 165 46.97 24.01 5.08
N ASN A 166 47.31 23.06 5.97
CA ASN A 166 47.20 23.16 7.43
C ASN A 166 45.80 23.46 8.01
N TYR A 167 44.72 23.23 7.26
CA TYR A 167 43.36 23.39 7.79
C TYR A 167 43.01 22.30 8.81
N SER A 168 42.47 22.70 9.96
CA SER A 168 41.97 21.74 10.95
C SER A 168 40.87 20.84 10.37
N GLN A 169 40.80 19.58 10.81
CA GLN A 169 39.75 18.64 10.38
C GLN A 169 38.32 19.19 10.54
N ARG A 170 38.09 20.10 11.50
CA ARG A 170 36.80 20.78 11.72
C ARG A 170 36.49 21.82 10.64
N ALA A 171 37.50 22.55 10.15
CA ALA A 171 37.37 23.47 9.04
C ALA A 171 37.13 22.72 7.72
N ILE A 172 37.90 21.64 7.47
CA ILE A 172 37.74 20.77 6.28
C ILE A 172 36.32 20.20 6.19
N ALA A 173 35.79 19.66 7.30
CA ALA A 173 34.43 19.13 7.35
C ALA A 173 33.36 20.18 7.01
N LYS A 174 33.55 21.43 7.47
CA LYS A 174 32.64 22.55 7.21
C LYS A 174 32.75 23.06 5.76
N ALA A 175 33.95 23.14 5.21
CA ALA A 175 34.21 23.62 3.85
C ALA A 175 33.70 22.65 2.77
N LEU A 176 33.87 21.34 2.99
CA LEU A 176 33.42 20.30 2.06
C LEU A 176 31.99 19.81 2.33
N ASN A 177 31.31 20.32 3.36
CA ASN A 177 29.97 19.92 3.82
C ASN A 177 29.82 18.38 4.02
N ILE A 178 30.80 17.77 4.67
CA ILE A 178 30.89 16.33 4.93
C ILE A 178 31.05 16.04 6.43
N SER A 179 30.72 14.82 6.84
CA SER A 179 30.84 14.43 8.26
C SER A 179 32.30 14.47 8.73
N ARG A 180 32.53 14.91 9.97
CA ARG A 180 33.87 14.91 10.59
C ARG A 180 34.47 13.51 10.66
N ASN A 181 33.64 12.47 10.75
CA ASN A 181 34.08 11.07 10.73
C ASN A 181 34.61 10.67 9.35
N THR A 182 34.01 11.18 8.27
CA THR A 182 34.49 10.97 6.89
C THR A 182 35.81 11.70 6.65
N VAL A 183 35.97 12.92 7.17
CA VAL A 183 37.26 13.62 7.13
C VAL A 183 38.32 12.82 7.86
N ARG A 184 38.09 12.47 9.15
CA ARG A 184 39.06 11.70 9.95
C ARG A 184 39.49 10.39 9.26
N TYR A 185 38.52 9.64 8.73
CA TYR A 185 38.78 8.37 8.03
C TYR A 185 39.74 8.50 6.83
N TYR A 186 39.64 9.57 6.05
CA TYR A 186 40.56 9.80 4.92
C TYR A 186 41.82 10.59 5.29
N PHE A 187 41.78 11.38 6.37
CA PHE A 187 42.90 12.22 6.84
C PHE A 187 44.11 11.40 7.30
N GLU A 188 43.86 10.17 7.78
CA GLU A 188 44.85 9.19 8.26
C GLU A 188 45.30 8.19 7.18
N MET A 189 44.72 8.23 5.96
CA MET A 189 45.08 7.34 4.85
C MET A 189 46.06 8.01 3.89
N GLU A 190 47.13 7.31 3.49
CA GLU A 190 48.12 7.80 2.52
C GLU A 190 47.70 7.52 1.07
N GLU A 191 47.04 6.38 0.80
CA GLU A 191 46.50 6.02 -0.52
C GLU A 191 45.08 5.44 -0.41
N LEU A 192 44.25 5.69 -1.44
CA LEU A 192 42.88 5.19 -1.51
C LEU A 192 42.84 3.73 -2.00
N LEU A 193 43.00 2.78 -1.08
CA LEU A 193 42.95 1.35 -1.39
C LEU A 193 41.68 0.94 -2.16
N PRO A 194 41.80 0.08 -3.21
CA PRO A 194 40.64 -0.49 -3.88
C PRO A 194 39.76 -1.24 -2.89
N ARG A 195 38.44 -0.98 -2.92
CA ARG A 195 37.52 -1.65 -2.00
C ARG A 195 37.47 -3.15 -2.32
N ALA A 196 38.05 -3.97 -1.45
CA ALA A 196 37.81 -5.41 -1.43
C ALA A 196 36.31 -5.67 -1.25
N THR A 197 35.59 -5.90 -2.35
CA THR A 197 34.22 -6.40 -2.30
C THR A 197 34.27 -7.86 -1.90
N ILE A 198 33.92 -8.15 -0.65
CA ILE A 198 33.67 -9.52 -0.19
C ILE A 198 32.49 -10.06 -1.02
N TYR A 199 32.79 -10.89 -2.01
CA TYR A 199 31.78 -11.56 -2.82
C TYR A 199 31.16 -12.69 -1.98
N TYR A 200 30.02 -12.42 -1.35
CA TYR A 200 29.23 -13.41 -0.59
C TYR A 200 28.64 -14.55 -1.44
N ASN A 201 28.86 -14.52 -2.75
CA ASN A 201 28.47 -15.56 -3.68
C ASN A 201 29.75 -16.20 -4.19
N ASN A 202 29.93 -17.49 -3.91
CA ASN A 202 31.06 -18.32 -4.38
C ASN A 202 31.01 -18.51 -5.91
N TYR A 203 31.13 -17.45 -6.70
CA TYR A 203 31.19 -17.53 -8.16
C TYR A 203 32.47 -18.24 -8.61
N GLY A 204 33.57 -18.09 -7.84
CA GLY A 204 34.86 -18.76 -8.05
C GLY A 204 34.71 -20.27 -8.24
N ASP A 205 34.06 -20.93 -7.28
CA ASP A 205 33.84 -22.39 -7.22
C ASP A 205 33.07 -22.94 -8.44
N PHE A 206 32.34 -22.08 -9.17
CA PHE A 206 31.59 -22.46 -10.37
C PHE A 206 32.09 -21.78 -11.65
N MET A 207 33.24 -21.09 -11.64
CA MET A 207 33.72 -20.36 -12.82
C MET A 207 33.91 -21.26 -14.04
N ASP A 208 34.38 -22.48 -13.84
CA ASP A 208 34.66 -23.40 -14.95
C ASP A 208 33.37 -23.98 -15.53
N LEU A 209 32.37 -24.30 -14.70
CA LEU A 209 31.01 -24.63 -15.16
C LEU A 209 30.38 -23.46 -15.94
N ILE A 210 30.57 -22.21 -15.48
CA ILE A 210 30.04 -21.03 -16.18
C ILE A 210 30.69 -20.89 -17.55
N LYS A 211 32.01 -21.07 -17.65
CA LYS A 211 32.74 -21.05 -18.94
C LYS A 211 32.29 -22.19 -19.86
N GLU A 212 32.18 -23.41 -19.36
CA GLU A 212 31.69 -24.56 -20.12
C GLU A 212 30.29 -24.30 -20.68
N CYS A 213 29.37 -23.80 -19.85
CA CYS A 213 28.04 -23.41 -20.28
C CYS A 213 28.06 -22.25 -21.30
N CYS A 214 29.00 -21.31 -21.20
CA CYS A 214 29.20 -20.24 -22.18
C CYS A 214 29.73 -20.77 -23.53
N ASN A 215 30.67 -21.72 -23.50
CA ASN A 215 31.24 -22.37 -24.69
C ASN A 215 30.17 -23.21 -25.41
N GLN A 216 29.29 -23.87 -24.65
CA GLN A 216 28.08 -24.53 -25.15
C GLN A 216 27.01 -23.57 -25.70
N GLY A 217 27.22 -22.25 -25.64
CA GLY A 217 26.26 -21.26 -26.12
C GLY A 217 24.96 -21.19 -25.30
N LEU A 218 24.94 -21.74 -24.07
CA LEU A 218 23.73 -21.79 -23.27
C LEU A 218 23.25 -20.37 -22.91
N ASN A 219 21.93 -20.21 -22.90
CA ASN A 219 21.29 -18.98 -22.45
C ASN A 219 21.65 -18.73 -20.97
N VAL A 220 21.97 -17.48 -20.59
CA VAL A 220 22.28 -17.05 -19.20
C VAL A 220 21.29 -17.60 -18.16
N ARG A 221 20.03 -17.80 -18.55
CA ARG A 221 19.02 -18.46 -17.73
C ARG A 221 19.31 -19.94 -17.43
N ASN A 222 19.75 -20.69 -18.43
CA ASN A 222 20.11 -22.10 -18.31
C ASN A 222 21.40 -22.24 -17.51
N ILE A 223 22.39 -21.35 -17.72
CA ILE A 223 23.60 -21.27 -16.88
C ILE A 223 23.21 -21.13 -15.40
N PHE A 224 22.29 -20.21 -15.07
CA PHE A 224 21.79 -20.06 -13.70
C PHE A 224 21.08 -21.31 -13.15
N VAL A 225 20.37 -22.06 -13.99
CA VAL A 225 19.69 -23.30 -13.58
C VAL A 225 20.69 -24.42 -13.34
N SER A 226 21.72 -24.58 -14.18
CA SER A 226 22.81 -25.54 -13.98
C SER A 226 23.59 -25.24 -12.70
N LEU A 227 23.94 -23.98 -12.47
CA LEU A 227 24.52 -23.50 -11.21
C LEU A 227 23.64 -23.87 -10.00
N LYS A 228 22.33 -23.62 -10.08
CA LYS A 228 21.39 -23.96 -8.99
C LYS A 228 21.31 -25.46 -8.73
N LYS A 229 21.43 -26.33 -9.75
CA LYS A 229 21.50 -27.78 -9.59
C LYS A 229 22.77 -28.23 -8.87
N GLN A 230 23.91 -27.59 -9.15
CA GLN A 230 25.19 -27.86 -8.47
C GLN A 230 25.34 -27.14 -7.12
N GLY A 231 24.25 -26.60 -6.55
CA GLY A 231 24.24 -26.06 -5.18
C GLY A 231 24.56 -24.56 -5.06
N PHE A 232 24.66 -23.81 -6.15
CA PHE A 232 24.90 -22.36 -6.10
C PHE A 232 23.82 -21.64 -5.26
N LYS A 233 24.23 -20.99 -4.16
CA LYS A 233 23.28 -20.40 -3.19
C LYS A 233 22.71 -19.04 -3.61
N GLY A 234 23.38 -18.29 -4.48
CA GLY A 234 22.98 -16.93 -4.88
C GLY A 234 21.64 -16.81 -5.61
N ASN A 235 21.15 -15.58 -5.75
CA ASN A 235 19.88 -15.27 -6.40
C ASN A 235 20.03 -14.94 -7.90
N GLN A 236 18.93 -15.09 -8.66
CA GLN A 236 18.92 -14.96 -10.13
C GLN A 236 19.29 -13.55 -10.61
N THR A 237 18.73 -12.51 -9.99
CA THR A 237 18.94 -11.11 -10.40
C THR A 237 20.39 -10.67 -10.19
N SER A 238 20.98 -11.03 -9.04
CA SER A 238 22.39 -10.76 -8.74
C SER A 238 23.32 -11.57 -9.65
N PHE A 239 22.99 -12.83 -9.98
CA PHE A 239 23.76 -13.58 -10.98
C PHE A 239 23.69 -12.92 -12.36
N TYR A 240 22.52 -12.48 -12.85
CA TYR A 240 22.42 -11.81 -14.15
C TYR A 240 23.19 -10.48 -14.18
N GLN A 241 23.10 -9.67 -13.13
CA GLN A 241 23.84 -8.41 -13.03
C GLN A 241 25.36 -8.63 -12.97
N TRP A 242 25.81 -9.69 -12.30
CA TRP A 242 27.21 -10.09 -12.25
C TRP A 242 27.68 -10.64 -13.60
N PHE A 243 26.95 -11.60 -14.18
CA PHE A 243 27.26 -12.24 -15.46
C PHE A 243 27.35 -11.21 -16.58
N ASN A 244 26.35 -10.33 -16.72
CA ASN A 244 26.36 -9.28 -17.74
C ASN A 244 27.52 -8.27 -17.57
N ARG A 245 28.09 -8.13 -16.37
CA ARG A 245 29.26 -7.27 -16.11
C ARG A 245 30.59 -7.97 -16.41
N HIS A 246 30.66 -9.29 -16.20
CA HIS A 246 31.90 -10.07 -16.35
C HIS A 246 32.05 -10.79 -17.70
N PHE A 247 30.96 -10.95 -18.45
CA PHE A 247 30.92 -11.54 -19.80
C PHE A 247 30.28 -10.56 -20.80
N PRO A 248 30.90 -9.38 -21.07
CA PRO A 248 30.32 -8.36 -21.93
C PRO A 248 30.17 -8.81 -23.39
N GLU A 249 30.99 -9.76 -23.88
CA GLU A 249 30.81 -10.31 -25.24
C GLU A 249 29.47 -11.05 -25.41
N TYR A 250 28.90 -11.56 -24.33
CA TYR A 250 27.57 -12.18 -24.32
C TYR A 250 26.42 -11.16 -24.48
N GLN A 251 26.67 -9.86 -24.36
CA GLN A 251 25.66 -8.82 -24.64
C GLN A 251 25.47 -8.57 -26.15
N ASN A 252 26.48 -8.85 -26.99
CA ASN A 252 26.55 -8.32 -28.36
C ASN A 252 26.37 -9.34 -29.49
N LYS A 253 26.07 -10.62 -29.20
CA LYS A 253 25.55 -11.55 -30.23
C LYS A 253 24.09 -11.24 -30.57
N LYS A 254 23.85 -10.12 -31.27
CA LYS A 254 22.67 -9.97 -32.15
C LYS A 254 22.78 -11.01 -33.27
N ARG A 255 22.24 -12.22 -33.10
CA ARG A 255 22.02 -13.15 -34.22
C ARG A 255 20.65 -13.81 -34.14
N LEU A 256 19.99 -13.74 -35.31
CA LEU A 256 18.83 -14.43 -35.86
C LEU A 256 17.88 -15.17 -34.90
N PRO A 257 16.55 -15.00 -35.05
CA PRO A 257 15.61 -15.84 -34.35
C PRO A 257 15.80 -17.28 -34.81
N VAL A 258 16.32 -18.13 -33.92
CA VAL A 258 16.13 -19.58 -34.05
C VAL A 258 14.63 -19.82 -34.13
N ALA A 259 14.16 -20.43 -35.22
CA ALA A 259 12.79 -20.87 -35.31
C ALA A 259 12.52 -21.82 -34.14
N LEU A 260 11.71 -21.37 -33.18
CA LEU A 260 11.39 -22.14 -31.98
C LEU A 260 10.45 -23.30 -32.37
N ASN A 261 11.03 -24.38 -32.88
CA ASN A 261 10.36 -25.67 -33.08
C ASN A 261 10.01 -26.39 -31.75
N THR A 262 10.05 -25.65 -30.64
CA THR A 262 9.38 -25.97 -29.39
C THR A 262 8.47 -24.79 -29.04
N SER A 263 7.16 -25.02 -28.99
CA SER A 263 6.17 -24.01 -28.57
C SER A 263 6.65 -23.28 -27.31
N PRO A 264 6.59 -21.94 -27.26
CA PRO A 264 7.30 -21.16 -26.26
C PRO A 264 6.94 -21.63 -24.85
N ILE A 265 7.96 -21.97 -24.05
CA ILE A 265 7.77 -22.44 -22.67
C ILE A 265 7.06 -21.32 -21.90
N VAL A 266 5.78 -21.56 -21.58
CA VAL A 266 4.82 -20.56 -21.13
C VAL A 266 5.16 -20.04 -19.73
N TYR A 267 6.09 -19.10 -19.66
CA TYR A 267 6.65 -18.56 -18.42
C TYR A 267 5.91 -17.33 -17.87
N GLU A 268 4.97 -16.77 -18.63
CA GLU A 268 4.15 -15.62 -18.20
C GLU A 268 2.88 -16.05 -17.48
N GLU A 269 2.17 -17.07 -17.96
CA GLU A 269 0.87 -17.51 -17.43
C GLU A 269 0.91 -18.17 -16.02
N THR A 270 2.07 -18.31 -15.41
CA THR A 270 2.25 -18.99 -14.11
C THR A 270 2.69 -18.05 -12.98
N ARG A 271 2.75 -16.74 -13.22
CA ARG A 271 3.20 -15.77 -12.21
C ARG A 271 2.03 -15.08 -11.50
N PHE A 272 1.93 -15.29 -10.19
CA PHE A 272 1.20 -14.40 -9.27
C PHE A 272 1.90 -13.02 -9.09
N SER A 273 2.98 -12.73 -9.83
CA SER A 273 3.81 -11.54 -9.60
C SER A 273 3.07 -10.27 -10.04
N GLY A 274 2.92 -9.30 -9.12
CA GLY A 274 2.24 -8.03 -9.36
C GLY A 274 0.91 -7.89 -8.62
N MET A 275 0.34 -9.00 -8.14
CA MET A 275 -0.82 -9.02 -7.25
C MET A 275 -0.35 -9.11 -5.78
N SER A 276 -0.49 -8.02 -5.02
CA SER A 276 -0.26 -8.00 -3.57
C SER A 276 -1.57 -8.22 -2.79
N PRO A 277 -1.54 -8.56 -1.49
CA PRO A 277 -2.77 -8.72 -0.70
C PRO A 277 -3.65 -7.47 -0.74
N ASN A 278 -3.05 -6.29 -0.61
CA ASN A 278 -3.77 -5.01 -0.66
C ASN A 278 -4.33 -4.72 -2.05
N ARG A 279 -3.60 -5.05 -3.13
CA ARG A 279 -4.08 -4.86 -4.51
C ARG A 279 -5.27 -5.78 -4.80
N LEU A 280 -5.20 -7.04 -4.35
CA LEU A 280 -6.29 -8.00 -4.45
C LEU A 280 -7.52 -7.53 -3.66
N ALA A 281 -7.33 -7.00 -2.45
CA ALA A 281 -8.42 -6.42 -1.66
C ALA A 281 -9.10 -5.23 -2.38
N ILE A 282 -8.31 -4.32 -2.98
CA ILE A 282 -8.85 -3.21 -3.77
C ILE A 282 -9.71 -3.74 -4.94
N HIS A 283 -9.19 -4.64 -5.77
CA HIS A 283 -9.98 -5.23 -6.88
C HIS A 283 -11.21 -6.00 -6.38
N LEU A 284 -11.15 -6.66 -5.22
CA LEU A 284 -12.30 -7.37 -4.64
C LEU A 284 -13.41 -6.40 -4.24
N THR A 285 -13.06 -5.33 -3.53
CA THR A 285 -13.97 -4.27 -3.03
C THR A 285 -14.34 -3.21 -4.07
N ASN A 286 -13.69 -3.21 -5.23
CA ASN A 286 -13.98 -2.28 -6.32
C ASN A 286 -13.74 -2.97 -7.67
N SER A 287 -14.82 -3.47 -8.26
CA SER A 287 -14.84 -4.11 -9.57
C SER A 287 -14.48 -3.15 -10.72
N GLU A 288 -14.69 -1.84 -10.57
CA GLU A 288 -14.27 -0.86 -11.57
C GLU A 288 -12.76 -0.55 -11.50
N TRP A 289 -12.06 -1.00 -10.45
CA TRP A 289 -10.65 -0.67 -10.27
C TRP A 289 -9.78 -1.34 -11.36
N GLY A 290 -9.14 -0.49 -12.16
CA GLY A 290 -8.32 -0.91 -13.28
C GLY A 290 -9.10 -1.22 -14.56
N VAL A 291 -10.34 -0.73 -14.68
CA VAL A 291 -11.12 -0.65 -15.93
C VAL A 291 -11.14 0.81 -16.40
N SER A 292 -10.92 1.06 -17.69
CA SER A 292 -11.04 2.38 -18.29
C SER A 292 -12.50 2.84 -18.34
N LYS A 293 -12.80 4.05 -17.86
CA LYS A 293 -14.17 4.61 -17.90
C LYS A 293 -14.61 5.02 -19.31
N GLU A 294 -13.65 5.29 -20.20
CA GLU A 294 -13.90 5.79 -21.55
C GLU A 294 -13.91 4.65 -22.58
N THR A 295 -12.98 3.71 -22.46
CA THR A 295 -12.78 2.61 -23.42
C THR A 295 -13.29 1.25 -22.94
N GLY A 296 -13.66 1.11 -21.66
CA GLY A 296 -14.01 -0.17 -21.05
C GLY A 296 -12.83 -1.16 -20.91
N GLU A 297 -11.63 -0.78 -21.32
CA GLU A 297 -10.47 -1.67 -21.34
C GLU A 297 -10.00 -2.06 -19.94
N CYS A 298 -9.82 -3.37 -19.73
CA CYS A 298 -9.34 -3.93 -18.48
C CYS A 298 -7.81 -4.00 -18.44
N SER A 299 -7.20 -3.38 -17.42
CA SER A 299 -5.78 -3.53 -17.14
C SER A 299 -5.38 -4.98 -16.89
N LYS A 300 -4.14 -5.36 -17.26
CA LYS A 300 -3.60 -6.71 -16.99
C LYS A 300 -3.71 -7.14 -15.52
N SER A 301 -3.65 -6.19 -14.58
CA SER A 301 -3.88 -6.46 -13.16
C SER A 301 -5.33 -6.74 -12.80
N HIS A 302 -6.29 -6.05 -13.43
CA HIS A 302 -7.72 -6.30 -13.22
C HIS A 302 -8.08 -7.72 -13.68
N ILE A 303 -7.68 -8.09 -14.90
CA ILE A 303 -7.92 -9.44 -15.46
C ILE A 303 -7.34 -10.53 -14.54
N LEU A 304 -6.11 -10.33 -14.03
CA LEU A 304 -5.49 -11.26 -13.07
C LEU A 304 -6.24 -11.31 -11.73
N ALA A 305 -6.76 -10.18 -11.23
CA ALA A 305 -7.53 -10.16 -9.99
C ALA A 305 -8.85 -10.93 -10.14
N GLU A 306 -9.57 -10.74 -11.26
CA GLU A 306 -10.80 -11.48 -11.55
C GLU A 306 -10.56 -12.98 -11.68
N ASP A 307 -9.49 -13.42 -12.33
CA ASP A 307 -9.10 -14.84 -12.40
C ASP A 307 -8.84 -15.42 -10.98
N ILE A 308 -8.10 -14.70 -10.13
CA ILE A 308 -7.82 -15.11 -8.75
C ILE A 308 -9.11 -15.17 -7.92
N ILE A 309 -9.96 -14.15 -7.98
CA ILE A 309 -11.23 -14.10 -7.24
C ILE A 309 -12.18 -15.20 -7.74
N ASN A 310 -12.26 -15.44 -9.05
CA ASN A 310 -13.12 -16.46 -9.61
C ASN A 310 -12.67 -17.89 -9.29
N SER A 311 -11.38 -18.10 -9.02
CA SER A 311 -10.83 -19.38 -8.57
C SER A 311 -11.11 -19.74 -7.10
N SER A 312 -11.57 -18.78 -6.28
CA SER A 312 -11.67 -18.96 -4.83
C SER A 312 -13.07 -18.65 -4.28
N MET A 313 -13.75 -19.67 -3.75
CA MET A 313 -15.06 -19.50 -3.08
C MET A 313 -14.97 -18.48 -1.93
N LEU A 314 -13.89 -18.49 -1.15
CA LEU A 314 -13.65 -17.52 -0.08
C LEU A 314 -13.69 -16.07 -0.59
N LEU A 315 -13.01 -15.78 -1.70
CA LEU A 315 -12.98 -14.43 -2.28
C LEU A 315 -14.32 -14.03 -2.91
N LYS A 316 -15.04 -14.98 -3.53
CA LYS A 316 -16.42 -14.73 -4.01
C LYS A 316 -17.34 -14.34 -2.87
N SER A 317 -17.36 -15.10 -1.77
CA SER A 317 -18.19 -14.79 -0.60
C SER A 317 -17.84 -13.43 0.02
N MET A 318 -16.55 -13.07 0.11
CA MET A 318 -16.14 -11.73 0.57
C MET A 318 -16.68 -10.61 -0.34
N ARG A 319 -16.63 -10.79 -1.66
CA ARG A 319 -17.15 -9.82 -2.63
C ARG A 319 -18.67 -9.69 -2.54
N GLU A 320 -19.38 -10.80 -2.40
CA GLU A 320 -20.84 -10.82 -2.22
C GLU A 320 -21.25 -10.06 -0.94
N VAL A 321 -20.60 -10.35 0.19
CA VAL A 321 -20.82 -9.65 1.47
C VAL A 321 -20.60 -8.14 1.31
N TYR A 322 -19.52 -7.73 0.62
CA TYR A 322 -19.20 -6.33 0.41
C TYR A 322 -20.21 -5.60 -0.49
N ASN A 323 -20.57 -6.20 -1.62
CA ASN A 323 -21.51 -5.60 -2.58
C ASN A 323 -22.91 -5.49 -1.98
N THR A 324 -23.43 -6.58 -1.41
CA THR A 324 -24.75 -6.57 -0.74
C THR A 324 -24.80 -5.58 0.43
N PHE A 325 -23.70 -5.40 1.19
CA PHE A 325 -23.66 -4.39 2.25
C PHE A 325 -23.74 -2.96 1.68
N ARG A 326 -23.08 -2.67 0.55
CA ARG A 326 -23.19 -1.36 -0.11
C ARG A 326 -24.58 -1.12 -0.70
N GLU A 327 -25.25 -2.15 -1.20
CA GLU A 327 -26.65 -2.08 -1.66
C GLU A 327 -27.60 -1.79 -0.49
N VAL A 328 -27.43 -2.47 0.66
CA VAL A 328 -28.17 -2.20 1.91
C VAL A 328 -27.96 -0.77 2.39
N LEU A 329 -26.74 -0.24 2.38
CA LEU A 329 -26.49 1.15 2.80
C LEU A 329 -27.09 2.22 1.87
N ASN A 330 -27.49 1.84 0.65
CA ASN A 330 -28.10 2.72 -0.34
C ASN A 330 -29.61 2.50 -0.51
N SER A 331 -30.20 1.50 0.16
CA SER A 331 -31.60 1.07 -0.05
C SER A 331 -32.66 2.05 0.47
N LYS A 332 -32.29 2.90 1.44
CA LYS A 332 -33.21 3.67 2.32
C LYS A 332 -34.18 2.81 3.16
N ASP A 333 -33.94 1.51 3.23
CA ASP A 333 -34.77 0.51 3.91
C ASP A 333 -33.95 -0.16 5.02
N GLU A 334 -34.27 0.17 6.27
CA GLU A 334 -33.55 -0.30 7.46
C GLU A 334 -33.78 -1.79 7.77
N LEU A 335 -34.85 -2.41 7.24
CA LEU A 335 -35.15 -3.83 7.44
C LEU A 335 -34.19 -4.73 6.64
N ARG A 336 -33.67 -4.25 5.51
CA ARG A 336 -32.64 -4.96 4.74
C ARG A 336 -31.34 -5.12 5.51
N LEU A 337 -31.04 -4.25 6.48
CA LEU A 337 -29.89 -4.42 7.36
C LEU A 337 -30.08 -5.63 8.29
N ASP A 338 -31.26 -5.80 8.87
CA ASP A 338 -31.55 -6.96 9.73
C ASP A 338 -31.49 -8.27 8.94
N GLN A 339 -32.07 -8.29 7.73
CA GLN A 339 -31.99 -9.43 6.80
C GLN A 339 -30.54 -9.76 6.42
N TRP A 340 -29.72 -8.74 6.13
CA TRP A 340 -28.30 -8.90 5.81
C TRP A 340 -27.49 -9.42 7.00
N LEU A 341 -27.77 -8.91 8.21
CA LEU A 341 -27.14 -9.36 9.45
C LEU A 341 -27.44 -10.83 9.71
N GLU A 342 -28.71 -11.26 9.67
CA GLU A 342 -29.07 -12.67 9.87
C GLU A 342 -28.47 -13.59 8.77
N LYS A 343 -28.46 -13.15 7.49
CA LYS A 343 -27.82 -13.91 6.39
C LYS A 343 -26.34 -14.22 6.65
N TYR A 344 -25.59 -13.28 7.24
CA TYR A 344 -24.14 -13.42 7.42
C TYR A 344 -23.69 -13.68 8.87
N LYS A 345 -24.60 -13.75 9.84
CA LYS A 345 -24.36 -14.03 11.28
C LYS A 345 -23.56 -15.32 11.53
N SER A 346 -23.82 -16.34 10.72
CA SER A 346 -23.18 -17.66 10.77
C SER A 346 -21.91 -17.77 9.91
N THR A 347 -21.40 -16.65 9.36
CA THR A 347 -20.20 -16.65 8.52
C THR A 347 -18.98 -17.23 9.24
N GLN A 348 -18.26 -18.12 8.55
CA GLN A 348 -17.00 -18.69 9.02
C GLN A 348 -15.81 -17.73 8.83
N ILE A 349 -16.01 -16.61 8.12
CA ILE A 349 -14.97 -15.62 7.84
C ILE A 349 -14.78 -14.73 9.08
N ARG A 350 -13.73 -15.03 9.88
CA ARG A 350 -13.48 -14.44 11.20
C ARG A 350 -13.52 -12.91 11.21
N ARG A 351 -12.96 -12.25 10.20
CA ARG A 351 -12.93 -10.78 10.11
C ARG A 351 -14.29 -10.20 9.72
N ILE A 352 -15.08 -10.88 8.90
CA ILE A 352 -16.45 -10.45 8.60
C ILE A 352 -17.33 -10.62 9.85
N LYS A 353 -17.17 -11.71 10.61
CA LYS A 353 -17.85 -11.88 11.92
C LYS A 353 -17.48 -10.78 12.92
N SER A 354 -16.20 -10.37 12.96
CA SER A 354 -15.74 -9.24 13.77
C SER A 354 -16.38 -7.91 13.36
N PHE A 355 -16.53 -7.67 12.04
CA PHE A 355 -17.24 -6.51 11.50
C PHE A 355 -18.73 -6.52 11.90
N ILE A 356 -19.42 -7.65 11.73
CA ILE A 356 -20.83 -7.83 12.08
C ILE A 356 -21.08 -7.54 13.56
N ASN A 357 -20.26 -8.09 14.47
CA ASN A 357 -20.34 -7.78 15.90
C ASN A 357 -20.17 -6.27 16.17
N GLY A 358 -19.28 -5.61 15.44
CA GLY A 358 -19.14 -4.15 15.47
C GLY A 358 -20.42 -3.43 15.06
N ILE A 359 -21.05 -3.83 13.95
CA ILE A 359 -22.34 -3.26 13.51
C ILE A 359 -23.42 -3.45 14.58
N ILE A 360 -23.55 -4.64 15.16
CA ILE A 360 -24.54 -4.96 16.20
C ILE A 360 -24.41 -4.03 17.43
N HIS A 361 -23.18 -3.75 17.89
CA HIS A 361 -22.94 -2.87 19.05
C HIS A 361 -23.39 -1.40 18.86
N ASP A 362 -23.63 -0.97 17.62
CA ASP A 362 -23.98 0.40 17.25
C ASP A 362 -25.08 0.38 16.17
N LEU A 363 -25.99 -0.61 16.27
CA LEU A 363 -26.99 -0.97 15.26
C LEU A 363 -27.94 0.18 14.94
N GLU A 364 -28.43 0.86 15.98
CA GLU A 364 -29.34 2.00 15.85
C GLU A 364 -28.73 3.12 15.00
N ALA A 365 -27.46 3.47 15.24
CA ALA A 365 -26.78 4.50 14.46
C ALA A 365 -26.55 4.08 13.00
N VAL A 366 -26.39 2.77 12.73
CA VAL A 366 -26.28 2.24 11.36
C VAL A 366 -27.63 2.23 10.66
N LYS A 367 -28.73 1.86 11.33
CA LYS A 367 -30.09 1.98 10.80
C LYS A 367 -30.43 3.44 10.47
N ASN A 368 -30.14 4.35 11.39
CA ASN A 368 -30.30 5.79 11.18
C ASN A 368 -29.48 6.32 9.99
N ALA A 369 -28.32 5.72 9.67
CA ALA A 369 -27.51 6.07 8.50
C ALA A 369 -28.11 5.61 7.16
N ILE A 370 -29.05 4.65 7.18
CA ILE A 370 -29.83 4.22 6.02
C ILE A 370 -31.12 5.07 5.91
N LYS A 371 -31.76 5.32 7.05
CA LYS A 371 -33.04 6.02 7.20
C LYS A 371 -32.97 7.52 6.92
N TYR A 372 -31.95 8.21 7.41
CA TYR A 372 -31.81 9.67 7.30
C TYR A 372 -30.84 10.08 6.19
N PRO A 373 -31.04 11.24 5.53
CA PRO A 373 -30.19 11.70 4.43
C PRO A 373 -28.82 12.21 4.89
N TRP A 374 -28.66 12.49 6.19
CA TRP A 374 -27.48 13.14 6.77
C TRP A 374 -26.22 12.26 6.64
N SER A 375 -25.04 12.90 6.48
CA SER A 375 -23.75 12.21 6.41
C SER A 375 -22.61 13.08 6.90
N ASN A 376 -21.50 12.45 7.33
CA ASN A 376 -20.36 13.16 7.89
C ASN A 376 -19.43 13.77 6.83
N GLY A 377 -19.72 13.60 5.52
CA GLY A 377 -18.85 14.07 4.43
C GLY A 377 -18.64 15.60 4.41
N VAL A 378 -19.64 16.37 4.86
CA VAL A 378 -19.51 17.83 5.06
C VAL A 378 -18.48 18.15 6.14
N VAL A 379 -18.49 17.37 7.24
CA VAL A 379 -17.53 17.49 8.34
C VAL A 379 -16.13 17.12 7.86
N GLU A 380 -15.97 16.02 7.11
CA GLU A 380 -14.68 15.63 6.53
C GLU A 380 -14.12 16.73 5.61
N GLY A 381 -14.99 17.37 4.81
CA GLY A 381 -14.66 18.56 4.01
C GLY A 381 -14.06 19.68 4.86
N HIS A 382 -14.69 20.01 5.99
CA HIS A 382 -14.17 21.03 6.92
C HIS A 382 -12.92 20.59 7.68
N VAL A 383 -12.79 19.33 8.07
CA VAL A 383 -11.57 18.75 8.62
C VAL A 383 -10.41 18.88 7.61
N ASN A 384 -10.67 18.69 6.32
CA ASN A 384 -9.69 18.87 5.26
C ASN A 384 -9.36 20.36 5.00
N ARG A 385 -10.35 21.26 5.04
CA ARG A 385 -10.13 22.72 5.01
C ARG A 385 -9.30 23.20 6.21
N LEU A 386 -9.56 22.68 7.40
CA LEU A 386 -8.79 22.96 8.62
C LEU A 386 -7.33 22.49 8.48
N LYS A 387 -7.09 21.31 7.92
CA LYS A 387 -5.72 20.85 7.58
C LYS A 387 -5.02 21.83 6.63
N ASN A 388 -5.73 22.41 5.66
CA ASN A 388 -5.18 23.43 4.74
C ASN A 388 -4.87 24.75 5.43
N LYS A 389 -5.82 25.33 6.19
CA LYS A 389 -5.58 26.55 6.99
C LYS A 389 -4.38 26.42 7.93
N LYS A 390 -4.17 25.22 8.53
CA LYS A 390 -2.97 24.92 9.34
C LYS A 390 -1.68 24.88 8.53
N ARG A 391 -1.70 24.42 7.27
CA ARG A 391 -0.53 24.40 6.37
C ARG A 391 -0.17 25.82 5.92
N GLU A 392 -1.15 26.61 5.51
CA GLU A 392 -1.00 28.03 5.15
C GLU A 392 -0.34 28.84 6.28
N MET A 393 -0.70 28.52 7.54
CA MET A 393 -0.16 29.17 8.73
C MET A 393 1.11 28.49 9.29
N TYR A 394 1.78 27.64 8.50
CA TYR A 394 3.02 26.92 8.86
C TYR A 394 2.94 26.13 10.18
N GLY A 395 1.73 25.72 10.59
CA GLY A 395 1.47 25.05 11.87
C GLY A 395 1.62 25.94 13.12
N ARG A 396 1.83 27.26 12.98
CA ARG A 396 2.08 28.20 14.09
C ARG A 396 0.82 28.79 14.73
N ALA A 397 -0.35 28.51 14.16
CA ALA A 397 -1.62 29.03 14.66
C ALA A 397 -2.01 28.38 15.99
N GLY A 398 -2.15 29.19 17.05
CA GLY A 398 -2.74 28.76 18.32
C GLY A 398 -4.22 28.38 18.17
N PHE A 399 -4.74 27.58 19.11
CA PHE A 399 -6.11 27.05 19.05
C PHE A 399 -7.16 28.13 18.83
N GLU A 400 -7.14 29.22 19.61
CA GLU A 400 -8.18 30.26 19.53
C GLU A 400 -8.19 30.97 18.17
N LEU A 401 -7.03 31.14 17.55
CA LEU A 401 -6.90 31.69 16.20
C LEU A 401 -7.41 30.70 15.13
N LEU A 402 -7.17 29.39 15.30
CA LEU A 402 -7.74 28.36 14.44
C LEU A 402 -9.27 28.28 14.57
N ARG A 403 -9.78 28.26 15.80
CA ARG A 403 -11.22 28.28 16.11
C ARG A 403 -11.91 29.46 15.44
N ARG A 404 -11.41 30.69 15.66
CA ARG A 404 -11.92 31.91 14.99
C ARG A 404 -11.85 31.79 13.47
N LYS A 405 -10.72 31.36 12.89
CA LYS A 405 -10.58 31.17 11.43
C LYS A 405 -11.48 30.08 10.84
N VAL A 406 -11.96 29.12 11.63
CA VAL A 406 -12.83 28.03 11.17
C VAL A 406 -14.30 28.44 11.31
N VAL A 407 -14.71 28.96 12.47
CA VAL A 407 -16.10 29.32 12.77
C VAL A 407 -16.51 30.64 12.09
N LEU A 408 -15.63 31.65 12.05
CA LEU A 408 -15.96 32.99 11.53
C LEU A 408 -15.63 33.18 10.04
N SER A 409 -15.13 32.17 9.32
CA SER A 409 -14.85 32.34 7.89
C SER A 409 -16.14 32.25 7.07
N ASN A 410 -16.61 33.41 6.59
CA ASN A 410 -17.72 33.52 5.64
C ASN A 410 -17.45 32.90 4.25
N LEU A 411 -16.21 32.47 3.98
CA LEU A 411 -15.84 31.74 2.77
C LEU A 411 -16.33 30.30 2.84
N GLY A 412 -17.45 30.04 2.14
CA GLY A 412 -18.04 28.73 1.90
C GLY A 412 -17.20 27.85 0.99
#